data_AF-A0A067NW50-F1
#
_entry.id   AF-A0A067NW50-F1
#
_cell.length_a   1.000
_cell.length_b   1.000
_cell.length_c   1.000
_cell.angle_alpha   90.00
_cell.angle_beta   90.00
_cell.angle_gamma   90.00
#
_symmetry.space_group_name_H-M   'P 1'
#
loop_
_entity.id
_entity.type
_entity.pdbx_description
1 polymer ?
#
loop_
_entity_poly.entity_id
_entity_poly.type
_entity_poly.pdbx_seq_one_letter_code
_entity_poly.pdbx_strand_id
1 'polypeptide(L)'
;MHLRTTGNGRVRFNPNLYSSGKVCLSLLGTWHGGPNEGWAPYKSTLLQVLVSIQSMILIDLPWYNEPGRGKANAKCQASIDYNKELANSTTVWAILDWLRDEHRNGIWADVIVSHFTIRSAQTRAQ
;
A
#
# COMPACT_ATOMS: atom_id res chain seq x y z
N MET A 1 7.53 -10.95 2.78
CA MET A 1 7.31 -9.85 1.83
C MET A 1 7.72 -8.53 2.46
N HIS A 2 8.28 -7.60 1.69
CA HIS A 2 8.77 -6.32 2.18
C HIS A 2 8.40 -5.20 1.20
N LEU A 3 7.79 -4.12 1.70
CA LEU A 3 7.47 -2.93 0.91
C LEU A 3 8.74 -2.07 0.79
N ARG A 4 9.16 -1.80 -0.45
CA ARG A 4 10.34 -0.97 -0.73
C ARG A 4 10.02 0.53 -0.72
N THR A 5 8.83 0.93 -1.18
CA THR A 5 8.39 2.33 -1.24
C THR A 5 7.99 2.80 0.17
N THR A 6 8.96 3.25 0.97
CA THR A 6 8.73 3.75 2.34
C THR A 6 9.32 5.14 2.59
N GLY A 7 9.81 5.81 1.53
CA GLY A 7 10.51 7.08 1.65
C GLY A 7 11.77 6.98 2.51
N ASN A 8 12.51 5.89 2.37
CA ASN A 8 13.67 5.54 3.21
C ASN A 8 13.33 5.44 4.71
N GLY A 9 12.22 4.78 5.02
CA GLY A 9 11.78 4.59 6.41
C GLY A 9 11.03 5.76 7.03
N ARG A 10 10.69 6.78 6.25
CA ARG A 10 9.99 7.99 6.73
C ARG A 10 8.48 7.86 6.72
N VAL A 11 7.92 7.00 5.88
CA VAL A 11 6.47 6.94 5.65
C VAL A 11 5.90 5.59 6.08
N ARG A 12 4.87 5.64 6.94
CA ARG A 12 3.98 4.51 7.24
C ARG A 12 2.70 4.65 6.43
N PHE A 13 2.64 4.00 5.27
CA PHE A 13 1.54 4.14 4.30
C PHE A 13 0.19 3.58 4.76
N ASN A 14 0.19 2.63 5.70
CA ASN A 14 -1.04 2.03 6.22
C ASN A 14 -0.76 1.45 7.61
N PRO A 15 -1.77 1.26 8.47
CA PRO A 15 -1.60 0.50 9.70
C PRO A 15 -0.91 -0.86 9.51
N ASN A 16 -1.13 -1.51 8.35
CA ASN A 16 -0.51 -2.77 7.95
C ASN A 16 0.76 -2.61 7.07
N LEU A 17 1.18 -1.39 6.72
CA LEU A 17 2.40 -1.12 5.93
C LEU A 17 3.33 -0.20 6.73
N TYR A 18 4.25 -0.83 7.46
CA TYR A 18 5.15 -0.14 8.37
C TYR A 18 6.22 0.63 7.60
N SER A 19 6.75 1.70 8.21
CA SER A 19 7.84 2.48 7.61
C SER A 19 9.12 1.67 7.41
N SER A 20 9.35 0.66 8.26
CA SER A 20 10.43 -0.31 8.07
C SER A 20 10.23 -1.24 6.86
N GLY A 21 9.09 -1.18 6.18
CA GLY A 21 8.69 -2.01 5.05
C GLY A 21 8.05 -3.35 5.43
N LYS A 22 7.82 -3.61 6.73
CA LYS A 22 7.03 -4.77 7.17
C LYS A 22 5.60 -4.64 6.66
N VAL A 23 5.12 -5.69 5.99
CA VAL A 23 3.73 -5.86 5.57
C VAL A 23 3.04 -6.79 6.57
N CYS A 24 1.91 -6.37 7.13
CA CYS A 24 1.11 -7.17 8.06
C CYS A 24 -0.07 -7.81 7.33
N LEU A 25 -0.03 -9.14 7.21
CA LEU A 25 -1.11 -9.94 6.66
C LEU A 25 -1.10 -11.30 7.37
N SER A 26 -2.27 -11.81 7.76
CA SER A 26 -2.40 -13.13 8.40
C SER A 26 -1.86 -14.24 7.50
N LEU A 27 -2.13 -14.15 6.20
CA LEU A 27 -1.59 -15.04 5.17
C LEU A 27 -0.06 -15.04 5.09
N LEU A 28 0.60 -13.99 5.59
CA LEU A 28 2.06 -13.89 5.67
C LEU A 28 2.61 -14.21 7.08
N GLY A 29 1.76 -14.61 8.03
CA GLY A 29 2.14 -14.86 9.42
C GLY A 29 2.60 -13.61 10.18
N THR A 30 2.30 -12.42 9.67
CA THR A 30 2.78 -11.13 10.22
C THR A 30 1.68 -10.32 10.90
N TRP A 31 0.46 -10.84 10.90
CA TRP A 31 -0.71 -10.30 11.56
C TRP A 31 -1.54 -11.44 12.17
N HIS A 32 -2.33 -11.12 13.18
CA HIS A 32 -3.27 -12.09 13.74
C HIS A 32 -4.37 -12.41 12.72
N GLY A 33 -4.83 -13.66 12.72
CA GLY A 33 -5.91 -14.11 11.87
C GLY A 33 -6.58 -15.35 12.45
N GLY A 34 -7.72 -15.73 11.87
CA GLY A 34 -8.44 -16.94 12.22
C GLY A 34 -7.66 -18.22 11.86
N PRO A 35 -8.12 -19.40 12.32
CA PRO A 35 -7.42 -20.68 12.16
C PRO A 35 -7.05 -21.03 10.71
N ASN A 36 -7.83 -20.55 9.74
CA ASN A 36 -7.67 -20.85 8.31
C ASN A 36 -7.20 -19.64 7.47
N GLU A 37 -6.77 -18.55 8.12
CA GLU A 37 -6.31 -17.33 7.43
C GLU A 37 -4.78 -17.27 7.27
N GLY A 38 -4.06 -18.13 7.99
CA GLY A 38 -2.61 -18.27 7.87
C GLY A 38 -2.17 -18.94 6.56
N TRP A 39 -0.88 -18.85 6.24
CA TRP A 39 -0.30 -19.54 5.10
C TRP A 39 -0.51 -21.05 5.18
N ALA A 40 -1.11 -21.64 4.15
CA ALA A 40 -1.33 -23.07 4.01
C ALA A 40 -0.52 -23.62 2.82
N PRO A 41 0.49 -24.47 3.06
CA PRO A 41 1.23 -25.13 1.98
C PRO A 41 0.27 -25.80 0.99
N TYR A 42 0.59 -25.72 -0.31
CA TYR A 42 -0.19 -26.31 -1.42
C TYR A 42 -1.59 -25.74 -1.64
N LYS A 43 -2.06 -24.79 -0.82
CA LYS A 43 -3.34 -24.08 -1.01
C LYS A 43 -3.15 -22.59 -1.22
N SER A 44 -2.23 -21.98 -0.47
CA SER A 44 -1.96 -20.55 -0.56
C SER A 44 -1.16 -20.20 -1.80
N THR A 45 -1.47 -19.07 -2.44
CA THR A 45 -0.77 -18.60 -3.65
C THR A 45 -0.24 -17.19 -3.51
N LEU A 46 0.77 -16.84 -4.30
CA LEU A 46 1.23 -15.45 -4.39
C LEU A 46 0.11 -14.52 -4.88
N LEU A 47 -0.76 -15.00 -5.78
CA LEU A 47 -1.92 -14.24 -6.24
C LEU A 47 -2.84 -13.86 -5.08
N GLN A 48 -3.13 -14.79 -4.16
CA GLN A 48 -3.92 -14.48 -2.97
C GLN A 48 -3.27 -13.40 -2.11
N VAL A 49 -1.95 -13.45 -1.91
CA VAL A 49 -1.23 -12.38 -1.18
C VAL A 49 -1.41 -11.02 -1.87
N LEU A 50 -1.25 -10.96 -3.19
CA LEU A 50 -1.40 -9.71 -3.96
C LEU A 50 -2.83 -9.18 -3.92
N VAL A 51 -3.83 -10.05 -4.08
CA VAL A 51 -5.25 -9.68 -4.01
C VAL A 51 -5.62 -9.22 -2.61
N SER A 52 -5.14 -9.87 -1.55
CA SER A 52 -5.36 -9.44 -0.16
C SER A 52 -4.76 -8.06 0.12
N ILE A 53 -3.59 -7.74 -0.42
CA ILE A 53 -3.01 -6.39 -0.28
C ILE A 53 -3.92 -5.35 -0.96
N GLN A 54 -4.39 -5.64 -2.17
CA GLN A 54 -5.27 -4.74 -2.90
C GLN A 54 -6.62 -4.55 -2.19
N SER A 55 -7.22 -5.63 -1.67
CA SER A 55 -8.58 -5.59 -1.14
C SER A 55 -8.69 -5.19 0.34
N MET A 56 -7.63 -5.40 1.13
CA MET A 56 -7.67 -5.19 2.58
C MET A 56 -6.74 -4.07 3.06
N ILE A 57 -5.66 -3.79 2.33
CA ILE A 57 -4.66 -2.80 2.74
C ILE A 57 -4.82 -1.50 1.96
N LEU A 58 -4.88 -1.58 0.63
CA LEU A 58 -4.98 -0.41 -0.25
C LEU A 58 -6.44 0.02 -0.46
N ILE A 59 -7.11 0.41 0.64
CA ILE A 59 -8.53 0.77 0.69
C ILE A 59 -8.76 2.28 0.86
N ASP A 60 -10.00 2.74 0.70
CA ASP A 60 -10.38 4.17 0.75
C ASP A 60 -10.22 4.81 2.13
N LEU A 61 -10.42 4.05 3.21
CA LEU A 61 -10.38 4.56 4.59
C LEU A 61 -9.35 3.78 5.44
N PRO A 62 -8.06 3.82 5.07
CA PRO A 62 -7.00 3.00 5.66
C PRO A 62 -6.72 3.33 7.13
N TRP A 63 -7.16 4.51 7.60
CA TRP A 63 -7.14 4.82 9.03
C TRP A 63 -7.84 3.72 9.85
N TYR A 64 -8.92 3.12 9.36
CA TYR A 64 -9.66 2.09 10.10
C TYR A 64 -8.99 0.71 10.13
N ASN A 65 -7.88 0.50 9.42
CA ASN A 65 -7.13 -0.76 9.49
C ASN A 65 -6.40 -0.96 10.83
N GLU A 66 -6.28 0.09 11.65
CA GLU A 66 -5.76 -0.05 13.01
C GLU A 66 -6.83 -0.67 13.92
N PRO A 67 -6.50 -1.73 14.68
CA PRO A 67 -7.43 -2.34 15.63
C PRO A 67 -8.04 -1.34 16.61
N GLY A 68 -9.32 -1.53 16.92
CA GLY A 68 -10.03 -0.72 17.91
C GLY A 68 -10.65 0.59 17.37
N ARG A 69 -10.43 0.95 16.10
CA ARG A 69 -11.03 2.16 15.49
C ARG A 69 -12.50 2.00 15.07
N GLY A 70 -13.05 0.80 15.19
CA GLY A 70 -14.47 0.52 14.95
C GLY A 70 -14.85 0.52 13.47
N LYS A 71 -16.13 0.80 13.19
CA LYS A 71 -16.67 0.81 11.81
C LYS A 71 -16.20 2.05 11.06
N ALA A 72 -15.85 1.86 9.79
CA ALA A 72 -15.39 2.94 8.92
C ALA A 72 -16.46 4.02 8.75
N ASN A 73 -16.05 5.28 8.88
CA ASN A 73 -16.90 6.45 8.69
C ASN A 73 -16.10 7.52 7.92
N ALA A 74 -16.52 7.79 6.69
CA ALA A 74 -15.87 8.78 5.82
C ALA A 74 -15.93 10.22 6.37
N LYS A 75 -16.83 10.51 7.33
CA LYS A 75 -16.94 11.83 7.98
C LYS A 75 -16.02 11.99 9.19
N CYS A 76 -15.26 10.96 9.56
CA CYS A 76 -14.32 11.04 10.67
C CYS A 76 -13.14 11.93 10.31
N GLN A 77 -12.96 13.02 11.07
CA GLN A 77 -11.89 13.99 10.82
C GLN A 77 -10.50 13.36 10.83
N ALA A 78 -10.23 12.45 11.77
CA ALA A 78 -8.95 11.74 11.83
C ALA A 78 -8.68 10.88 10.60
N SER A 79 -9.72 10.25 10.01
CA SER A 79 -9.59 9.49 8.77
C SER A 79 -9.36 10.40 7.57
N ILE A 80 -10.03 11.56 7.54
CA ILE A 80 -9.85 12.57 6.48
C ILE A 80 -8.41 13.11 6.50
N ASP A 81 -7.91 13.47 7.68
CA ASP A 81 -6.55 14.00 7.82
C ASP A 81 -5.50 12.94 7.50
N TYR A 82 -5.74 11.68 7.90
CA TYR A 82 -4.90 10.55 7.50
C TYR A 82 -4.83 10.39 5.98
N ASN A 83 -5.96 10.48 5.28
CA ASN A 83 -5.99 10.38 3.82
C ASN A 83 -5.26 11.54 3.12
N LYS A 84 -5.34 12.76 3.66
CA LYS A 84 -4.60 13.91 3.11
C LYS A 84 -3.09 13.69 3.18
N GLU A 85 -2.60 13.24 4.33
CA GLU A 85 -1.18 12.94 4.50
C GLU A 85 -0.74 11.77 3.62
N LEU A 86 -1.58 10.73 3.53
CA LEU A 86 -1.34 9.58 2.68
C LEU A 86 -1.27 9.98 1.19
N ALA A 87 -2.16 10.87 0.74
CA ALA A 87 -2.15 11.38 -0.62
C ALA A 87 -0.85 12.13 -0.94
N ASN A 88 -0.42 13.04 -0.05
CA ASN A 88 0.87 13.73 -0.20
C ASN A 88 2.05 12.74 -0.27
N SER A 89 2.10 11.81 0.68
CA SER A 89 3.14 10.77 0.72
C SER A 89 3.14 9.88 -0.52
N THR A 90 1.96 9.57 -1.07
CA THR A 90 1.80 8.79 -2.30
C THR A 90 2.33 9.56 -3.50
N THR A 91 1.96 10.84 -3.63
CA THR A 91 2.48 11.71 -4.69
C THR A 91 4.00 11.80 -4.65
N VAL A 92 4.58 12.06 -3.47
CA VAL A 92 6.04 12.22 -3.35
C VAL A 92 6.77 10.91 -3.59
N TRP A 93 6.41 9.82 -2.90
CA TRP A 93 7.23 8.62 -2.84
C TRP A 93 6.76 7.47 -3.74
N ALA A 94 5.46 7.38 -4.04
CA ALA A 94 4.93 6.31 -4.89
C ALA A 94 4.74 6.76 -6.35
N ILE A 95 4.81 8.06 -6.62
CA ILE A 95 4.70 8.62 -7.97
C ILE A 95 6.01 9.33 -8.36
N LEU A 96 6.34 10.47 -7.74
CA LEU A 96 7.45 11.30 -8.18
C LEU A 96 8.81 10.61 -8.03
N ASP A 97 9.05 9.91 -6.92
CA ASP A 97 10.30 9.17 -6.72
C ASP A 97 10.49 8.10 -7.79
N TRP A 98 9.43 7.35 -8.15
CA TRP A 98 9.46 6.34 -9.20
C TRP A 98 9.68 6.89 -10.62
N LEU A 99 9.43 8.18 -10.85
CA LEU A 99 9.71 8.86 -12.12
C LEU A 99 11.16 9.35 -12.26
N ARG A 100 11.99 9.20 -11.22
CA ARG A 100 13.39 9.64 -11.25
C ARG A 100 14.24 8.75 -12.15
N ASP A 101 15.33 9.33 -12.65
CA ASP A 101 16.23 8.68 -13.60
C ASP A 101 16.85 7.37 -13.08
N GLU A 102 16.98 7.24 -11.75
CA GLU A 102 17.49 6.03 -11.09
C GLU A 102 16.65 4.77 -11.35
N HIS A 103 15.37 4.93 -11.70
CA HIS A 103 14.47 3.80 -12.00
C HIS A 103 14.37 3.48 -13.51
N ARG A 104 14.92 4.33 -14.39
CA ARG A 104 14.81 4.17 -15.85
C ARG A 104 15.41 2.88 -16.41
N ASN A 105 16.42 2.34 -15.72
CA ASN A 105 17.08 1.10 -16.12
C ASN A 105 16.75 -0.07 -15.18
N GLY A 106 15.72 0.09 -14.32
CA GLY A 106 15.29 -0.94 -13.38
C GLY A 106 14.35 -1.96 -14.03
N ILE A 107 14.11 -3.06 -13.30
CA ILE A 107 13.20 -4.15 -13.73
C ILE A 107 11.73 -3.71 -13.94
N TRP A 108 11.37 -2.51 -13.50
CA TRP A 108 10.02 -1.95 -13.61
C TRP A 108 9.95 -0.80 -14.62
N ALA A 109 11.02 -0.49 -15.35
CA ALA A 109 11.13 0.71 -16.17
C ALA A 109 10.00 0.84 -17.21
N ASP A 110 9.72 -0.24 -17.93
CA ASP A 110 8.65 -0.33 -18.92
C ASP A 110 7.26 -0.15 -18.29
N VAL A 111 7.03 -0.75 -17.12
CA VAL A 111 5.77 -0.64 -16.37
C VAL A 111 5.55 0.80 -15.89
N ILE A 112 6.58 1.44 -15.31
CA ILE A 112 6.52 2.82 -14.82
C ILE A 112 6.19 3.77 -15.98
N VAL A 113 6.94 3.68 -17.08
CA VAL A 113 6.74 4.53 -18.25
C VAL A 113 5.35 4.31 -18.84
N SER A 114 4.93 3.07 -19.03
CA SER A 114 3.62 2.74 -19.60
C SER A 114 2.49 3.24 -18.71
N HIS A 115 2.55 2.98 -17.40
CA HIS A 115 1.53 3.37 -16.43
C HIS A 115 1.33 4.89 -16.43
N PHE A 116 2.39 5.66 -16.22
CA PHE A 116 2.29 7.12 -16.11
C PHE A 116 2.07 7.82 -17.46
N THR A 117 2.41 7.18 -18.57
CA THR A 117 2.03 7.67 -19.91
C THR A 117 0.52 7.52 -20.12
N ILE A 118 -0.01 6.31 -19.90
CA ILE A 118 -1.46 6.01 -20.07
C ILE A 118 -2.31 6.82 -19.11
N ARG A 119 -1.85 7.03 -17.88
CA ARG A 119 -2.59 7.71 -16.80
C ARG A 119 -2.25 9.20 -16.65
N SER A 120 -1.43 9.76 -17.53
CA SER A 120 -0.88 11.11 -17.40
C SER A 120 -1.91 12.20 -17.06
N ALA A 121 -3.06 12.23 -17.74
CA ALA A 121 -4.12 13.19 -17.49
C ALA A 121 -4.75 13.03 -16.09
N GLN A 122 -4.96 11.78 -15.64
CA GLN A 122 -5.54 11.48 -14.34
C GLN A 122 -4.56 11.78 -13.21
N THR A 123 -3.29 11.40 -13.36
CA THR A 123 -2.23 11.65 -12.37
C THR A 123 -1.97 13.14 -12.17
N ARG A 124 -2.09 13.96 -13.21
CA ARG A 124 -1.91 15.43 -13.12
C ARG A 124 -3.12 16.16 -12.53
N ALA A 125 -4.29 15.53 -12.51
CA ALA A 125 -5.54 16.12 -12.02
C ALA A 125 -5.84 15.80 -10.55
N GLN A 126 -5.09 14.88 -9.94
CA GLN A 126 -5.12 14.57 -8.50
C GLN A 126 -4.35 15.61 -7.69
#